data_AF-A0A8T6Y6Z1-F1
#
_entry.id   AF-A0A8T6Y6Z1-F1
#
_cell.length_a   1.000
_cell.length_b   1.000
_cell.length_c   1.000
_cell.angle_alpha   90.00
_cell.angle_beta   90.00
_cell.angle_gamma   90.00
#
_symmetry.space_group_name_H-M   'P 1'
#
loop_
_entity.id
_entity.type
_entity.pdbx_description
1 polymer ?
#
loop_
_entity_poly.entity_id
_entity_poly.type
_entity_poly.pdbx_seq_one_letter_code
_entity_poly.pdbx_strand_id
1 'polypeptide(L)'
;MNHKKTILLFLIMALVILISGCTSYNSSYTMRFFINETDEPLDGNIFNNGNLLGYTNNGNFTTSIEKLRPGLISLNGTYDNQQFEFFFEFPERDLNYSGIEFSVHTNELANAIFNTSVLNTLELESEIFSLINKERKKGGIKTLKLNDKISWIARNYSKILSIEGFHHKDIEGRDAGDRLKENRIFYTVAAENLYMLSGLNGSTDISRTIVNGWMESPGHRSPIMDRDELFSDGGAGVYCEVKTCYAVMVFAGMEHNENIELNTGYVAFRYLYDPTYPFDFDVPVSIDIDSSENINIYIVSGKEQYDNFLSNRNYNSILEIKQVRVFSRAIIAKKGEGIIIQPGDKSAKINIRFRYT
;
A
#
# COMPACT_ATOMS: atom_id res chain seq x y z
N MET A 1 -3.88 -6.16 26.86
CA MET A 1 -4.64 -7.38 26.51
C MET A 1 -3.70 -8.29 25.73
N ASN A 2 -3.44 -9.50 26.24
CA ASN A 2 -2.55 -10.48 25.59
C ASN A 2 -3.03 -10.79 24.18
N HIS A 3 -2.25 -10.41 23.16
CA HIS A 3 -2.45 -10.86 21.79
C HIS A 3 -2.18 -12.37 21.74
N LYS A 4 -3.25 -13.17 21.83
CA LYS A 4 -3.20 -14.56 21.39
C LYS A 4 -2.85 -14.55 19.90
N LYS A 5 -1.63 -14.99 19.55
CA LYS A 5 -1.28 -15.43 18.20
C LYS A 5 -2.34 -16.44 17.80
N THR A 6 -3.26 -16.04 16.94
CA THR A 6 -4.26 -16.95 16.38
C THR A 6 -3.53 -17.66 15.26
N ILE A 7 -2.84 -18.75 15.59
CA ILE A 7 -2.35 -19.70 14.59
C ILE A 7 -3.61 -20.28 13.96
N LEU A 8 -3.84 -19.95 12.69
CA LEU A 8 -4.94 -20.50 11.92
C LEU A 8 -4.66 -22.01 11.79
N LEU A 9 -5.37 -22.82 12.58
CA LEU A 9 -5.26 -24.27 12.56
C LEU A 9 -5.88 -24.78 11.26
N PHE A 10 -5.06 -25.13 10.27
CA PHE A 10 -5.53 -25.94 9.15
C PHE A 10 -5.51 -27.40 9.61
N LEU A 11 -6.69 -27.92 9.95
CA LEU A 11 -6.87 -29.36 10.14
C LEU A 11 -6.81 -30.00 8.76
N ILE A 12 -5.74 -30.74 8.46
CA ILE A 12 -5.63 -31.44 7.18
C ILE A 12 -6.36 -32.77 7.32
N MET A 13 -7.39 -32.97 6.49
CA MET A 13 -8.12 -34.22 6.44
C MET A 13 -7.29 -35.22 5.63
N ALA A 14 -6.42 -35.97 6.31
CA ALA A 14 -5.47 -36.90 5.68
C ALA A 14 -6.19 -37.98 4.86
N LEU A 15 -5.62 -38.32 3.69
CA LEU A 15 -5.88 -39.59 3.04
C LEU A 15 -5.19 -40.70 3.86
N VAL A 16 -5.97 -41.45 4.64
CA VAL A 16 -5.45 -42.47 5.56
C VAL A 16 -5.27 -43.79 4.83
N ILE A 17 -4.03 -44.21 4.61
CA ILE A 17 -3.68 -45.56 4.15
C ILE A 17 -3.16 -46.36 5.36
N LEU A 18 -3.80 -47.49 5.64
CA LEU A 18 -3.55 -48.30 6.83
C LEU A 18 -2.69 -49.51 6.46
N ILE A 19 -1.59 -49.70 7.19
CA ILE A 19 -0.68 -50.84 6.98
C ILE A 19 -1.22 -52.02 7.79
N SER A 20 -1.53 -53.14 7.12
CA SER A 20 -2.10 -54.33 7.75
C SER A 20 -1.03 -55.21 8.38
N GLY A 21 -1.13 -55.44 9.68
CA GLY A 21 -0.35 -56.43 10.43
C GLY A 21 -1.03 -56.75 11.76
N CYS A 22 -1.43 -58.01 11.98
CA CYS A 22 -1.96 -58.46 13.27
C CYS A 22 -0.89 -58.35 14.36
N THR A 23 -1.26 -57.78 15.51
CA THR A 23 -0.35 -57.47 16.62
C THR A 23 -0.04 -58.70 17.47
N SER A 24 1.25 -58.98 17.68
CA SER A 24 1.75 -59.82 18.77
C SER A 24 2.51 -58.93 19.76
N TYR A 25 2.03 -58.87 21.01
CA TYR A 25 2.57 -58.42 22.32
C TYR A 25 3.92 -57.65 22.46
N ASN A 26 4.36 -56.93 21.43
CA ASN A 26 5.49 -56.01 21.42
C ASN A 26 5.32 -55.02 20.25
N SER A 27 4.09 -54.52 20.07
CA SER A 27 3.66 -53.84 18.85
C SER A 27 4.25 -52.43 18.74
N SER A 28 5.35 -52.33 18.00
CA SER A 28 5.81 -51.09 17.39
C SER A 28 4.72 -50.52 16.47
N TYR A 29 4.54 -49.21 16.49
CA TYR A 29 3.64 -48.47 15.63
C TYR A 29 4.44 -47.50 14.77
N THR A 30 4.29 -47.57 13.45
CA THR A 30 5.03 -46.72 12.51
C THR A 30 4.15 -45.65 11.90
N MET A 31 4.58 -44.40 11.99
CA MET A 31 3.97 -43.25 11.32
C MET A 31 4.87 -42.83 10.15
N ARG A 32 4.28 -42.65 8.97
CA ARG A 32 4.95 -42.11 7.78
C ARG A 32 4.39 -40.74 7.42
N PHE A 33 5.23 -39.77 7.12
CA PHE A 33 4.87 -38.41 6.72
C PHE A 33 5.50 -38.08 5.38
N PHE A 34 4.70 -37.66 4.40
CA PHE A 34 5.17 -37.43 3.03
C PHE A 34 4.32 -36.43 2.26
N ILE A 35 4.85 -35.92 1.14
CA ILE A 35 4.11 -35.10 0.19
C ILE A 35 3.35 -36.02 -0.76
N ASN A 36 2.03 -35.85 -0.85
CA ASN A 36 1.14 -36.76 -1.57
C ASN A 36 1.51 -36.92 -3.06
N GLU A 37 1.85 -35.82 -3.74
CA GLU A 37 2.12 -35.84 -5.17
C GLU A 37 3.51 -36.35 -5.56
N THR A 38 4.50 -36.24 -4.68
CA THR A 38 5.92 -36.56 -4.99
C THR A 38 6.46 -37.76 -4.21
N ASP A 39 5.73 -38.21 -3.19
CA ASP A 39 6.18 -39.21 -2.20
C ASP A 39 7.43 -38.78 -1.40
N GLU A 40 7.78 -37.50 -1.47
CA GLU A 40 8.93 -36.93 -0.75
C GLU A 40 8.68 -36.98 0.77
N PRO A 41 9.62 -37.50 1.56
CA PRO A 41 9.46 -37.60 3.00
C PRO A 41 9.51 -36.22 3.68
N LEU A 42 8.64 -36.01 4.67
CA LEU A 42 8.64 -34.81 5.49
C LEU A 42 9.25 -35.09 6.86
N ASP A 43 10.34 -34.39 7.19
CA ASP A 43 11.01 -34.55 8.47
C ASP A 43 10.71 -33.47 9.51
N GLY A 44 10.46 -33.87 10.77
CA GLY A 44 10.07 -32.98 11.85
C GLY A 44 9.86 -33.66 13.20
N ASN A 45 9.69 -32.83 14.24
CA ASN A 45 9.26 -33.28 15.56
C ASN A 45 7.79 -33.69 15.51
N ILE A 46 7.48 -34.87 16.05
CA ILE A 46 6.11 -35.37 16.15
C ILE A 46 5.59 -35.15 17.57
N PHE A 47 4.39 -34.61 17.67
CA PHE A 47 3.67 -34.49 18.92
C PHE A 47 2.36 -35.27 18.86
N ASN A 48 1.96 -35.87 19.97
CA ASN A 48 0.63 -36.43 20.15
C ASN A 48 -0.08 -35.74 21.31
N ASN A 49 -1.18 -35.05 21.00
CA ASN A 49 -1.90 -34.20 21.93
C ASN A 49 -0.97 -33.19 22.65
N GLY A 50 0.01 -32.64 21.91
CA GLY A 50 0.99 -31.68 22.42
C GLY A 50 2.20 -32.30 23.15
N ASN A 51 2.26 -33.62 23.34
CA ASN A 51 3.41 -34.29 23.96
C ASN A 51 4.40 -34.74 22.88
N LEU A 52 5.67 -34.36 23.02
CA LEU A 52 6.73 -34.76 22.09
C LEU A 52 6.91 -36.29 22.11
N LEU A 53 6.76 -36.92 20.95
CA LEU A 53 7.01 -38.35 20.75
C LEU A 53 8.43 -38.63 20.27
N GLY A 54 8.94 -37.79 19.38
CA GLY A 54 10.26 -37.94 18.78
C GLY A 54 10.41 -37.13 17.49
N TYR A 55 11.36 -37.53 16.66
CA TYR A 55 11.67 -36.90 15.38
C TYR A 55 11.61 -37.97 14.28
N THR A 56 11.05 -37.64 13.14
CA THR A 56 11.04 -38.53 11.97
C THR A 56 12.45 -38.66 11.38
N ASN A 57 12.72 -39.75 10.69
CA ASN A 57 13.93 -39.92 9.89
C ASN A 57 13.50 -40.41 8.51
N ASN A 58 13.75 -39.61 7.48
CA ASN A 58 13.28 -39.89 6.12
C ASN A 58 11.76 -40.16 6.10
N GLY A 59 11.01 -39.28 6.77
CA GLY A 59 9.55 -39.29 6.85
C GLY A 59 8.97 -40.36 7.78
N ASN A 60 9.79 -41.24 8.37
CA ASN A 60 9.31 -42.34 9.18
C ASN A 60 9.61 -42.14 10.67
N PHE A 61 8.68 -42.51 11.53
CA PHE A 61 8.85 -42.55 12.97
C PHE A 61 8.19 -43.80 13.55
N THR A 62 8.91 -44.51 14.41
CA THR A 62 8.41 -45.74 15.05
C THR A 62 8.45 -45.60 16.56
N THR A 63 7.34 -45.92 17.23
CA THR A 63 7.20 -45.87 18.69
C THR A 63 6.45 -47.08 19.24
N SER A 64 6.34 -47.21 20.56
CA SER A 64 5.45 -48.20 21.18
C SER A 64 4.02 -47.68 21.19
N ILE A 65 3.06 -48.55 20.87
CA ILE A 65 1.63 -48.21 20.89
C ILE A 65 1.15 -47.65 22.25
N GLU A 66 1.79 -48.06 23.36
CA GLU A 66 1.46 -47.61 24.71
C GLU A 66 1.67 -46.10 24.93
N LYS A 67 2.51 -45.47 24.11
CA LYS A 67 2.80 -44.03 24.14
C LYS A 67 1.77 -43.21 23.36
N LEU A 68 0.92 -43.85 22.57
CA LEU A 68 -0.04 -43.17 21.69
C LEU A 68 -1.39 -43.00 22.36
N ARG A 69 -2.05 -41.88 22.10
CA ARG A 69 -3.41 -41.57 22.55
C ARG A 69 -4.21 -41.04 21.36
N PRO A 70 -5.49 -41.44 21.22
CA PRO A 70 -6.36 -40.83 20.22
C PRO A 70 -6.42 -39.31 20.39
N GLY A 71 -6.59 -38.59 19.29
CA GLY A 71 -6.66 -37.13 19.28
C GLY A 71 -5.90 -36.54 18.10
N LEU A 72 -4.93 -35.67 18.37
CA LEU A 72 -4.19 -34.95 17.35
C LEU A 72 -2.74 -35.42 17.27
N ILE A 73 -2.25 -35.61 16.05
CA ILE A 73 -0.83 -35.70 15.73
C ILE A 73 -0.42 -34.39 15.07
N SER A 74 0.68 -33.78 15.54
CA SER A 74 1.29 -32.66 14.83
C SER A 74 2.71 -33.00 14.38
N LEU A 75 3.07 -32.51 13.19
CA LEU A 75 4.41 -32.60 12.64
C LEU A 75 4.98 -31.19 12.49
N ASN A 76 6.06 -30.91 13.22
CA ASN A 76 6.70 -29.59 13.27
C ASN A 76 8.10 -29.73 12.70
N GLY A 77 8.30 -29.29 11.46
CA GLY A 77 9.53 -29.50 10.71
C GLY A 77 10.00 -28.26 9.97
N THR A 78 10.96 -28.47 9.08
CA THR A 78 11.45 -27.44 8.16
C THR A 78 11.48 -28.00 6.75
N TYR A 79 11.06 -27.18 5.79
CA TYR A 79 11.16 -27.48 4.37
C TYR A 79 11.67 -26.23 3.66
N ASP A 80 12.70 -26.34 2.81
CA ASP A 80 13.42 -25.21 2.20
C ASP A 80 13.83 -24.10 3.20
N ASN A 81 14.33 -24.51 4.39
CA ASN A 81 14.69 -23.62 5.51
C ASN A 81 13.54 -22.80 6.13
N GLN A 82 12.29 -23.10 5.77
CA GLN A 82 11.10 -22.50 6.37
C GLN A 82 10.42 -23.49 7.30
N GLN A 83 9.94 -23.02 8.44
CA GLN A 83 9.22 -23.88 9.38
C GLN A 83 7.82 -24.20 8.87
N PHE A 84 7.37 -25.43 9.06
CA PHE A 84 5.99 -25.83 8.87
C PHE A 84 5.45 -26.52 10.13
N GLU A 85 4.13 -26.47 10.27
CA GLU A 85 3.40 -27.24 11.28
C GLU A 85 2.14 -27.80 10.63
N PHE A 86 1.99 -29.12 10.65
CA PHE A 86 0.80 -29.81 10.15
C PHE A 86 0.10 -30.55 11.27
N PHE A 87 -1.22 -30.63 11.16
CA PHE A 87 -2.10 -31.25 12.16
C PHE A 87 -2.96 -32.32 11.49
N PHE A 88 -2.95 -33.52 12.08
CA PHE A 88 -3.67 -34.69 11.59
C PHE A 88 -4.55 -35.27 12.69
N GLU A 89 -5.78 -35.64 12.34
CA GLU A 89 -6.63 -36.41 13.25
C GLU A 89 -6.09 -37.84 13.39
N PHE A 90 -6.15 -38.36 14.61
CA PHE A 90 -5.72 -39.71 14.98
C PHE A 90 -6.78 -40.38 15.85
N PRO A 91 -7.89 -40.86 15.26
CA PRO A 91 -8.96 -41.54 15.97
C PRO A 91 -8.54 -42.90 16.55
N GLU A 92 -9.29 -43.38 17.55
CA GLU A 92 -9.01 -44.65 18.24
C GLU A 92 -8.92 -45.86 17.31
N ARG A 93 -9.72 -45.88 16.23
CA ARG A 93 -9.71 -46.96 15.24
C ARG A 93 -8.33 -47.16 14.58
N ASP A 94 -7.50 -46.12 14.52
CA ASP A 94 -6.19 -46.17 13.84
C ASP A 94 -5.13 -46.90 14.70
N LEU A 95 -5.40 -47.08 16.00
CA LEU A 95 -4.58 -47.89 16.90
C LEU A 95 -4.73 -49.40 16.65
N ASN A 96 -5.73 -49.83 15.88
CA ASN A 96 -5.91 -51.24 15.53
C ASN A 96 -4.92 -51.74 14.45
N TYR A 97 -4.09 -50.85 13.91
CA TYR A 97 -3.13 -51.12 12.86
C TYR A 97 -1.69 -51.06 13.40
N SER A 98 -0.73 -51.59 12.63
CA SER A 98 0.69 -51.49 12.96
C SER A 98 1.32 -50.15 12.55
N GLY A 99 0.57 -49.30 11.86
CA GLY A 99 1.04 -48.00 11.42
C GLY A 99 0.01 -47.24 10.59
N ILE A 100 0.34 -45.98 10.32
CA ILE A 100 -0.48 -45.03 9.58
C ILE A 100 0.42 -44.14 8.72
N GLU A 101 -0.10 -43.74 7.57
CA GLU A 101 0.54 -42.76 6.72
C GLU A 101 -0.24 -41.43 6.74
N PHE A 102 0.48 -40.34 6.90
CA PHE A 102 0.01 -38.96 6.85
C PHE A 102 0.60 -38.29 5.61
N SER A 103 -0.28 -37.80 4.75
CA SER A 103 0.13 -37.07 3.55
C SER A 103 -0.26 -35.60 3.65
N VAL A 104 0.56 -34.74 3.04
CA VAL A 104 0.30 -33.31 2.85
C VAL A 104 0.33 -33.01 1.36
N HIS A 105 -0.59 -32.19 0.87
CA HIS A 105 -0.55 -31.76 -0.52
C HIS A 105 0.51 -30.68 -0.75
N THR A 106 1.11 -30.66 -1.94
CA THR A 106 2.17 -29.70 -2.30
C THR A 106 1.73 -28.24 -2.10
N ASN A 107 0.45 -27.91 -2.33
CA ASN A 107 -0.11 -26.58 -2.11
C ASN A 107 -0.25 -26.23 -0.61
N GLU A 108 -0.63 -27.19 0.24
CA GLU A 108 -0.69 -27.02 1.69
C GLU A 108 0.71 -26.78 2.25
N LEU A 109 1.71 -27.50 1.74
CA LEU A 109 3.10 -27.28 2.08
C LEU A 109 3.58 -25.89 1.67
N ALA A 110 3.36 -25.51 0.40
CA ALA A 110 3.71 -24.17 -0.10
C ALA A 110 3.05 -23.05 0.73
N ASN A 111 1.81 -23.25 1.17
CA ASN A 111 1.10 -22.29 2.02
C ASN A 111 1.65 -22.26 3.45
N ALA A 112 2.03 -23.41 4.02
CA ALA A 112 2.64 -23.49 5.34
C ALA A 112 3.98 -22.75 5.37
N ILE A 113 4.84 -22.99 4.38
CA ILE A 113 6.20 -22.42 4.29
C ILE A 113 6.27 -21.02 3.68
N PHE A 114 5.14 -20.45 3.22
CA PHE A 114 5.12 -19.12 2.62
C PHE A 114 5.74 -18.08 3.56
N ASN A 115 6.70 -17.33 3.04
CA ASN A 115 7.40 -16.27 3.74
C ASN A 115 7.38 -14.99 2.90
N THR A 116 6.98 -13.86 3.51
CA THR A 116 6.94 -12.57 2.82
C THR A 116 8.30 -12.08 2.30
N SER A 117 9.43 -12.67 2.73
CA SER A 117 10.77 -12.34 2.22
C SER A 117 10.94 -12.63 0.73
N VAL A 118 10.11 -13.50 0.15
CA VAL A 118 10.11 -13.78 -1.30
C VAL A 118 9.37 -12.72 -2.11
N LEU A 119 8.64 -11.82 -1.46
CA LEU A 119 7.86 -10.78 -2.12
C LEU A 119 8.75 -9.61 -2.55
N ASN A 120 8.52 -9.13 -3.77
CA ASN A 120 9.10 -7.88 -4.26
C ASN A 120 8.17 -6.71 -3.92
N THR A 121 8.39 -6.06 -2.78
CA THR A 121 7.48 -4.99 -2.33
C THR A 121 7.47 -3.76 -3.25
N LEU A 122 8.56 -3.46 -3.97
CA LEU A 122 8.59 -2.38 -4.95
C LEU A 122 7.71 -2.66 -6.17
N GLU A 123 7.63 -3.93 -6.57
CA GLU A 123 6.73 -4.37 -7.64
C GLU A 123 5.27 -4.27 -7.18
N LEU A 124 4.96 -4.70 -5.95
CA LEU A 124 3.63 -4.53 -5.36
C LEU A 124 3.21 -3.05 -5.31
N GLU A 125 4.09 -2.14 -4.91
CA GLU A 125 3.82 -0.69 -4.90
C GLU A 125 3.48 -0.16 -6.30
N SER A 126 4.28 -0.54 -7.30
CA SER A 126 4.06 -0.17 -8.71
C SER A 126 2.74 -0.72 -9.24
N GLU A 127 2.42 -1.98 -8.95
CA GLU A 127 1.16 -2.62 -9.33
C GLU A 127 -0.05 -1.96 -8.68
N ILE A 128 0.00 -1.70 -7.37
CA ILE A 128 -1.06 -1.01 -6.63
C ILE A 128 -1.34 0.36 -7.27
N PHE A 129 -0.29 1.15 -7.53
CA PHE A 129 -0.44 2.46 -8.15
C PHE A 129 -1.04 2.37 -9.56
N SER A 130 -0.58 1.40 -10.35
CA SER A 130 -1.11 1.12 -11.70
C SER A 130 -2.60 0.72 -11.66
N LEU A 131 -2.99 -0.14 -10.73
CA LEU A 131 -4.37 -0.58 -10.54
C LEU A 131 -5.29 0.58 -10.11
N ILE A 132 -4.83 1.45 -9.21
CA ILE A 132 -5.55 2.69 -8.85
C ILE A 132 -5.79 3.55 -10.10
N ASN A 133 -4.75 3.76 -10.91
CA ASN A 133 -4.89 4.54 -12.15
C ASN A 133 -5.79 3.86 -13.19
N LYS A 134 -5.85 2.53 -13.20
CA LYS A 134 -6.79 1.77 -14.02
C LYS A 134 -8.24 2.02 -13.58
N GLU A 135 -8.52 2.04 -12.27
CA GLU A 135 -9.86 2.38 -11.74
C GLU A 135 -10.23 3.84 -12.04
N ARG A 136 -9.30 4.78 -11.87
CA ARG A 136 -9.49 6.20 -12.25
C ARG A 136 -9.87 6.34 -13.72
N LYS A 137 -9.09 5.69 -14.61
CA LYS A 137 -9.35 5.69 -16.06
C LYS A 137 -10.72 5.07 -16.39
N LYS A 138 -11.10 3.96 -15.75
CA LYS A 138 -12.41 3.33 -15.89
C LYS A 138 -13.55 4.28 -15.50
N GLY A 139 -13.32 5.12 -14.49
CA GLY A 139 -14.27 6.16 -14.10
C GLY A 139 -14.27 7.40 -15.00
N GLY A 140 -13.35 7.54 -15.95
CA GLY A 140 -13.18 8.78 -16.72
C GLY A 140 -12.54 9.92 -15.92
N ILE A 141 -11.72 9.58 -14.91
CA ILE A 141 -10.98 10.52 -14.07
C ILE A 141 -9.52 10.54 -14.53
N LYS A 142 -8.88 11.71 -14.50
CA LYS A 142 -7.46 11.85 -14.84
C LYS A 142 -6.58 10.97 -13.93
N THR A 143 -5.60 10.29 -14.51
CA THR A 143 -4.65 9.46 -13.76
C THR A 143 -3.72 10.32 -12.88
N LEU A 144 -3.35 9.79 -11.73
CA LEU A 144 -2.34 10.36 -10.84
C LEU A 144 -0.94 10.19 -11.44
N LYS A 145 -0.08 11.16 -11.17
CA LYS A 145 1.36 11.09 -11.44
C LYS A 145 2.06 10.40 -10.27
N LEU A 146 2.90 9.41 -10.59
CA LEU A 146 3.70 8.74 -9.57
C LEU A 146 4.75 9.73 -9.04
N ASN A 147 4.81 9.86 -7.73
CA ASN A 147 5.81 10.67 -7.04
C ASN A 147 6.66 9.77 -6.13
N ASP A 148 7.94 9.64 -6.44
CA ASP A 148 8.85 8.74 -5.74
C ASP A 148 9.10 9.16 -4.29
N LYS A 149 9.10 10.48 -4.00
CA LYS A 149 9.24 10.98 -2.62
C LYS A 149 8.01 10.61 -1.79
N ILE A 150 6.81 10.77 -2.36
CA ILE A 150 5.55 10.36 -1.70
C ILE A 150 5.55 8.84 -1.49
N SER A 151 5.99 8.06 -2.47
CA SER A 151 6.09 6.59 -2.36
C SER A 151 7.07 6.16 -1.25
N TRP A 152 8.20 6.85 -1.14
CA TRP A 152 9.14 6.62 -0.04
C TRP A 152 8.53 6.92 1.34
N ILE A 153 7.78 8.01 1.48
CA ILE A 153 7.07 8.36 2.71
C ILE A 153 6.02 7.28 3.04
N ALA A 154 5.21 6.89 2.05
CA ALA A 154 4.20 5.84 2.20
C ALA A 154 4.83 4.51 2.63
N ARG A 155 5.97 4.13 2.04
CA ARG A 155 6.70 2.90 2.37
C ARG A 155 7.21 2.91 3.81
N ASN A 156 7.83 4.02 4.23
CA ASN A 156 8.27 4.14 5.62
C ASN A 156 7.08 4.04 6.57
N TYR A 157 5.96 4.70 6.25
CA TYR A 157 4.79 4.66 7.10
C TYR A 157 4.15 3.25 7.15
N SER A 158 4.16 2.51 6.03
CA SER A 158 3.67 1.12 6.02
C SER A 158 4.42 0.21 7.00
N LYS A 159 5.72 0.45 7.20
CA LYS A 159 6.52 -0.23 8.23
C LYS A 159 6.17 0.25 9.65
N ILE A 160 5.93 1.54 9.83
CA ILE A 160 5.46 2.07 11.13
C ILE A 160 4.14 1.43 11.54
N LEU A 161 3.21 1.19 10.62
CA LEU A 161 1.95 0.50 10.91
C LEU A 161 2.14 -0.91 11.49
N SER A 162 3.22 -1.60 11.13
CA SER A 162 3.51 -2.94 11.67
C SER A 162 4.09 -2.88 13.09
N ILE A 163 4.75 -1.77 13.44
CA ILE A 163 5.46 -1.58 14.72
C ILE A 163 4.55 -0.92 15.77
N GLU A 164 3.90 0.19 15.39
CA GLU A 164 3.17 1.08 16.30
C GLU A 164 1.66 0.82 16.30
N GLY A 165 1.15 0.10 15.30
CA GLY A 165 -0.26 -0.22 15.14
C GLY A 165 -0.90 0.44 13.92
N PHE A 166 -2.10 -0.02 13.57
CA PHE A 166 -2.77 0.33 12.32
C PHE A 166 -3.65 1.58 12.46
N HIS A 167 -3.04 2.77 12.35
CA HIS A 167 -3.69 4.08 12.49
C HIS A 167 -3.18 5.08 11.45
N HIS A 168 -3.98 6.10 11.11
CA HIS A 168 -3.58 7.19 10.19
C HIS A 168 -2.59 8.20 10.79
N LYS A 169 -2.51 8.21 12.12
CA LYS A 169 -1.59 9.05 12.89
C LYS A 169 -0.54 8.17 13.55
N ASP A 170 0.72 8.60 13.47
CA ASP A 170 1.79 7.94 14.23
C ASP A 170 1.68 8.24 15.73
N ILE A 171 2.60 7.67 16.52
CA ILE A 171 2.62 7.87 17.97
C ILE A 171 2.83 9.33 18.41
N GLU A 172 3.38 10.18 17.52
CA GLU A 172 3.57 11.61 17.72
C GLU A 172 2.34 12.43 17.28
N GLY A 173 1.32 11.75 16.74
CA GLY A 173 0.05 12.35 16.32
C GLY A 173 0.07 12.93 14.90
N ARG A 174 1.15 12.72 14.14
CA ARG A 174 1.33 13.25 12.78
C ARG A 174 0.53 12.45 11.77
N ASP A 175 -0.18 13.14 10.90
CA ASP A 175 -0.89 12.53 9.77
C ASP A 175 -0.09 12.56 8.45
N ALA A 176 -0.70 12.11 7.36
CA ALA A 176 -0.03 12.05 6.05
C ALA A 176 0.42 13.44 5.57
N GLY A 177 -0.35 14.48 5.85
CA GLY A 177 0.00 15.86 5.52
C GLY A 177 1.22 16.34 6.30
N ASP A 178 1.26 16.05 7.61
CA ASP A 178 2.43 16.33 8.44
C ASP A 178 3.68 15.62 7.90
N ARG A 179 3.56 14.33 7.55
CA ARG A 179 4.66 13.54 6.97
C ARG A 179 5.15 14.11 5.64
N LEU A 180 4.26 14.60 4.77
CA LEU A 180 4.62 15.29 3.52
C LEU A 180 5.36 16.60 3.82
N LYS A 181 4.85 17.40 4.76
CA LYS A 181 5.41 18.69 5.15
C LYS A 181 6.81 18.56 5.75
N GLU A 182 7.04 17.60 6.64
CA GLU A 182 8.36 17.34 7.23
C GLU A 182 9.42 17.01 6.16
N ASN A 183 8.98 16.37 5.07
CA ASN A 183 9.82 16.06 3.91
C ASN A 183 9.87 17.18 2.87
N ARG A 184 9.40 18.38 3.23
CA ARG A 184 9.40 19.59 2.39
C ARG A 184 8.67 19.40 1.06
N ILE A 185 7.62 18.60 1.05
CA ILE A 185 6.72 18.43 -0.10
C ILE A 185 5.57 19.41 0.05
N PHE A 186 5.49 20.38 -0.86
CA PHE A 186 4.33 21.26 -0.93
C PHE A 186 3.13 20.52 -1.51
N TYR A 187 1.96 20.72 -0.91
CA TYR A 187 0.69 20.20 -1.41
C TYR A 187 -0.44 21.16 -1.04
N THR A 188 -1.49 21.21 -1.86
CA THR A 188 -2.69 22.01 -1.59
C THR A 188 -3.73 21.22 -0.78
N VAL A 189 -3.74 19.90 -0.95
CA VAL A 189 -4.59 18.94 -0.26
C VAL A 189 -3.90 17.57 -0.23
N ALA A 190 -4.14 16.78 0.81
CA ALA A 190 -3.60 15.43 0.95
C ALA A 190 -4.66 14.46 1.49
N ALA A 191 -4.54 13.19 1.10
CA ALA A 191 -5.36 12.09 1.64
C ALA A 191 -4.52 10.81 1.75
N GLU A 192 -4.99 9.86 2.55
CA GLU A 192 -4.31 8.59 2.78
C GLU A 192 -5.31 7.43 2.83
N ASN A 193 -4.94 6.34 2.17
CA ASN A 193 -5.58 5.04 2.35
C ASN A 193 -4.60 4.07 3.00
N LEU A 194 -5.09 3.31 3.98
CA LEU A 194 -4.35 2.24 4.63
C LEU A 194 -5.01 0.89 4.33
N TYR A 195 -4.23 -0.18 4.23
CA TYR A 195 -4.74 -1.54 4.17
C TYR A 195 -3.82 -2.50 4.93
N MET A 196 -4.40 -3.46 5.65
CA MET A 196 -3.69 -4.56 6.28
C MET A 196 -4.25 -5.86 5.72
N LEU A 197 -3.41 -6.65 5.06
CA LEU A 197 -3.75 -7.95 4.51
C LEU A 197 -2.99 -9.03 5.26
N SER A 198 -3.69 -9.83 6.05
CA SER A 198 -3.14 -10.94 6.84
C SER A 198 -3.51 -12.29 6.24
N GLY A 199 -2.80 -13.34 6.63
CA GLY A 199 -3.07 -14.70 6.16
C GLY A 199 -2.57 -14.97 4.75
N LEU A 200 -1.50 -14.25 4.35
CA LEU A 200 -0.88 -14.40 3.05
C LEU A 200 -0.40 -15.83 2.79
N ASN A 201 -0.58 -16.25 1.55
CA ASN A 201 -0.09 -17.52 1.02
C ASN A 201 0.37 -17.34 -0.43
N GLY A 202 0.99 -18.38 -1.01
CA GLY A 202 1.60 -18.30 -2.35
C GLY A 202 0.62 -17.99 -3.49
N SER A 203 -0.69 -18.11 -3.28
CA SER A 203 -1.73 -17.80 -4.28
C SER A 203 -2.37 -16.42 -4.12
N THR A 204 -1.95 -15.63 -3.13
CA THR A 204 -2.60 -14.35 -2.82
C THR A 204 -2.20 -13.28 -3.85
N ASP A 205 -3.16 -12.77 -4.62
CA ASP A 205 -2.98 -11.55 -5.45
C ASP A 205 -3.06 -10.32 -4.54
N ILE A 206 -1.90 -9.97 -3.94
CA ILE A 206 -1.79 -8.94 -2.89
C ILE A 206 -2.25 -7.58 -3.41
N SER A 207 -1.68 -7.12 -4.53
CA SER A 207 -1.95 -5.80 -5.12
C SER A 207 -3.43 -5.63 -5.46
N ARG A 208 -4.06 -6.63 -6.09
CA ARG A 208 -5.49 -6.58 -6.43
C ARG A 208 -6.37 -6.63 -5.21
N THR A 209 -6.05 -7.47 -4.23
CA THR A 209 -6.82 -7.59 -2.99
C THR A 209 -6.86 -6.26 -2.25
N ILE A 210 -5.71 -5.58 -2.12
CA ILE A 210 -5.61 -4.26 -1.49
C ILE A 210 -6.49 -3.24 -2.23
N VAL A 211 -6.32 -3.11 -3.56
CA VAL A 211 -7.06 -2.10 -4.33
C VAL A 211 -8.56 -2.37 -4.36
N ASN A 212 -8.98 -3.63 -4.49
CA ASN A 212 -10.40 -4.00 -4.40
C ASN A 212 -10.98 -3.63 -3.03
N GLY A 213 -10.25 -3.93 -1.95
CA GLY A 213 -10.67 -3.58 -0.60
C GLY A 213 -10.83 -2.07 -0.39
N TRP A 214 -9.96 -1.25 -0.98
CA TRP A 214 -10.16 0.21 -1.00
C TRP A 214 -11.38 0.63 -1.82
N MET A 215 -11.61 0.01 -2.98
CA MET A 215 -12.75 0.34 -3.85
C MET A 215 -14.12 -0.07 -3.28
N GLU A 216 -14.15 -1.08 -2.42
CA GLU A 216 -15.36 -1.54 -1.73
C GLU A 216 -15.76 -0.63 -0.54
N SER A 217 -14.80 0.11 0.03
CA SER A 217 -15.04 1.06 1.11
C SER A 217 -15.30 2.47 0.56
N PRO A 218 -16.46 3.11 0.84
CA PRO A 218 -16.72 4.47 0.39
C PRO A 218 -15.65 5.49 0.82
N GLY A 219 -15.15 5.37 2.05
CA GLY A 219 -14.11 6.26 2.57
C GLY A 219 -12.80 6.14 1.80
N HIS A 220 -12.33 4.91 1.54
CA HIS A 220 -11.10 4.67 0.81
C HIS A 220 -11.24 4.90 -0.70
N ARG A 221 -12.42 4.60 -1.26
CA ARG A 221 -12.71 4.85 -2.67
C ARG A 221 -12.75 6.34 -3.00
N SER A 222 -13.17 7.19 -2.05
CA SER A 222 -13.32 8.63 -2.27
C SER A 222 -12.06 9.30 -2.87
N PRO A 223 -10.86 9.24 -2.26
CA PRO A 223 -9.66 9.84 -2.86
C PRO A 223 -9.21 9.16 -4.16
N ILE A 224 -9.47 7.85 -4.34
CA ILE A 224 -9.19 7.15 -5.59
C ILE A 224 -10.08 7.70 -6.71
N MET A 225 -11.38 7.86 -6.45
CA MET A 225 -12.41 8.27 -7.39
C MET A 225 -12.78 9.75 -7.26
N ASP A 226 -11.81 10.57 -6.88
CA ASP A 226 -11.94 12.02 -6.74
C ASP A 226 -12.37 12.68 -8.06
N ARG A 227 -13.64 13.10 -8.11
CA ARG A 227 -14.28 13.76 -9.25
C ARG A 227 -13.97 15.24 -9.33
N ASP A 228 -13.54 15.83 -8.22
CA ASP A 228 -13.23 17.25 -8.12
C ASP A 228 -11.78 17.54 -8.56
N GLU A 229 -11.03 16.49 -8.92
CA GLU A 229 -9.63 16.54 -9.38
C GLU A 229 -8.70 17.29 -8.40
N LEU A 230 -8.96 17.14 -7.11
CA LEU A 230 -8.16 17.63 -6.00
C LEU A 230 -6.76 17.00 -5.98
N PHE A 231 -6.64 15.73 -6.37
CA PHE A 231 -5.37 14.99 -6.36
C PHE A 231 -4.78 14.84 -7.75
N SER A 232 -3.52 15.27 -7.91
CA SER A 232 -2.76 15.18 -9.16
C SER A 232 -1.63 14.14 -9.09
N ASP A 233 -1.11 13.90 -7.89
CA ASP A 233 0.07 13.10 -7.63
C ASP A 233 -0.20 12.12 -6.48
N GLY A 234 0.61 11.07 -6.39
CA GLY A 234 0.53 10.15 -5.28
C GLY A 234 1.66 9.13 -5.27
N GLY A 235 1.66 8.28 -4.26
CA GLY A 235 2.65 7.22 -4.09
C GLY A 235 2.13 6.10 -3.21
N ALA A 236 2.44 4.87 -3.61
CA ALA A 236 2.13 3.67 -2.85
C ALA A 236 3.37 3.19 -2.08
N GLY A 237 3.14 2.62 -0.92
CA GLY A 237 4.17 2.05 -0.05
C GLY A 237 3.70 0.72 0.54
N VAL A 238 4.55 -0.30 0.51
CA VAL A 238 4.23 -1.63 1.04
C VAL A 238 5.35 -2.15 1.94
N TYR A 239 4.96 -2.67 3.09
CA TYR A 239 5.83 -3.42 3.99
C TYR A 239 5.15 -4.73 4.37
N CYS A 240 5.88 -5.84 4.26
CA CYS A 240 5.36 -7.16 4.55
C CYS A 240 6.25 -7.90 5.55
N GLU A 241 5.63 -8.52 6.54
CA GLU A 241 6.31 -9.37 7.52
C GLU A 241 5.46 -10.58 7.87
N VAL A 242 6.13 -11.72 8.05
CA VAL A 242 5.51 -13.01 8.37
C VAL A 242 4.52 -13.43 7.27
N LYS A 243 3.21 -13.21 7.48
CA LYS A 243 2.11 -13.49 6.54
C LYS A 243 1.15 -12.31 6.49
N THR A 244 1.67 -11.10 6.70
CA THR A 244 0.91 -9.85 6.70
C THR A 244 1.62 -8.80 5.85
N CYS A 245 0.88 -8.09 5.01
CA CYS A 245 1.33 -6.89 4.34
C CYS A 245 0.52 -5.68 4.83
N TYR A 246 1.23 -4.57 5.00
CA TYR A 246 0.70 -3.26 5.29
C TYR A 246 0.91 -2.41 4.04
N ALA A 247 -0.15 -1.78 3.54
CA ALA A 247 -0.11 -0.94 2.36
C ALA A 247 -0.62 0.46 2.69
N VAL A 248 0.07 1.45 2.15
CA VAL A 248 -0.26 2.87 2.27
C VAL A 248 -0.32 3.45 0.87
N MET A 249 -1.37 4.22 0.58
CA MET A 249 -1.43 5.07 -0.60
C MET A 249 -1.65 6.50 -0.14
N VAL A 250 -0.72 7.40 -0.49
CA VAL A 250 -0.84 8.83 -0.21
C VAL A 250 -1.17 9.56 -1.52
N PHE A 251 -2.15 10.45 -1.45
CA PHE A 251 -2.61 11.30 -2.54
C PHE A 251 -2.27 12.76 -2.21
N ALA A 252 -1.83 13.53 -3.20
CA ALA A 252 -1.49 14.94 -3.02
C ALA A 252 -1.97 15.78 -4.21
N GLY A 253 -2.55 16.94 -3.90
CA GLY A 253 -2.77 18.02 -4.85
C GLY A 253 -1.49 18.81 -5.04
N MET A 254 -0.84 18.62 -6.18
CA MET A 254 0.41 19.32 -6.56
C MET A 254 0.26 20.06 -7.89
N GLU A 255 -0.92 20.02 -8.50
CA GLU A 255 -1.26 20.77 -9.70
C GLU A 255 -2.57 21.53 -9.49
N HIS A 256 -2.62 22.75 -10.00
CA HIS A 256 -3.84 23.53 -10.10
C HIS A 256 -4.05 23.90 -11.56
N ASN A 257 -5.20 23.53 -12.12
CA ASN A 257 -5.57 23.85 -13.49
C ASN A 257 -6.89 24.61 -13.50
N GLU A 258 -6.94 25.75 -14.17
CA GLU A 258 -8.14 26.58 -14.25
C GLU A 258 -8.32 27.11 -15.68
N ASN A 259 -9.56 27.21 -16.13
CA ASN A 259 -9.91 27.94 -17.34
C ASN A 259 -10.74 29.16 -16.94
N ILE A 260 -10.29 30.34 -17.34
CA ILE A 260 -11.00 31.60 -17.10
C ILE A 260 -11.28 32.33 -18.41
N GLU A 261 -12.34 33.12 -18.43
CA GLU A 261 -12.61 34.09 -19.49
C GLU A 261 -12.55 35.49 -18.88
N LEU A 262 -11.65 36.32 -19.38
CA LEU A 262 -11.47 37.70 -18.94
C LEU A 262 -11.89 38.65 -20.04
N ASN A 263 -12.87 39.51 -19.74
CA ASN A 263 -13.28 40.57 -20.63
C ASN A 263 -12.30 41.75 -20.62
N THR A 264 -12.26 42.52 -21.71
CA THR A 264 -11.49 43.77 -21.75
C THR A 264 -11.85 44.65 -20.53
N GLY A 265 -10.83 45.16 -19.83
CA GLY A 265 -10.99 45.97 -18.62
C GLY A 265 -11.10 45.19 -17.30
N TYR A 266 -11.16 43.86 -17.34
CA TYR A 266 -11.12 43.00 -16.14
C TYR A 266 -9.70 42.53 -15.85
N VAL A 267 -9.45 42.11 -14.61
CA VAL A 267 -8.16 41.59 -14.16
C VAL A 267 -8.41 40.39 -13.24
N ALA A 268 -7.55 39.37 -13.32
CA ALA A 268 -7.52 38.27 -12.37
C ALA A 268 -6.26 38.31 -11.51
N PHE A 269 -6.40 37.89 -10.25
CA PHE A 269 -5.29 37.57 -9.36
C PHE A 269 -5.38 36.11 -8.92
N ARG A 270 -4.25 35.41 -8.92
CA ARG A 270 -4.10 34.07 -8.33
C ARG A 270 -2.87 34.03 -7.45
N TYR A 271 -2.97 33.38 -6.30
CA TYR A 271 -1.78 33.09 -5.51
C TYR A 271 -0.94 32.04 -6.22
N LEU A 272 0.36 32.29 -6.29
CA LEU A 272 1.35 31.27 -6.62
C LEU A 272 1.68 30.45 -5.37
N TYR A 273 1.67 31.11 -4.21
CA TYR A 273 1.72 30.50 -2.90
C TYR A 273 0.75 31.23 -1.95
N ASP A 274 -0.40 30.59 -1.68
CA ASP A 274 -1.40 31.13 -0.77
C ASP A 274 -0.86 31.20 0.68
N PRO A 275 -0.94 32.37 1.34
CA PRO A 275 -0.38 32.56 2.67
C PRO A 275 -1.12 31.78 3.77
N THR A 276 -2.30 31.22 3.49
CA THR A 276 -3.05 30.37 4.44
C THR A 276 -2.44 28.98 4.60
N TYR A 277 -1.64 28.52 3.65
CA TYR A 277 -1.01 27.21 3.77
C TYR A 277 0.04 27.18 4.90
N PRO A 278 0.12 26.09 5.68
CA PRO A 278 0.91 26.02 6.91
C PRO A 278 2.39 25.70 6.69
N PHE A 279 2.94 25.95 5.49
CA PHE A 279 4.34 25.70 5.18
C PHE A 279 5.23 26.89 5.58
N ASP A 280 6.48 26.59 5.90
CA ASP A 280 7.52 27.50 6.35
C ASP A 280 8.72 27.55 5.38
N PHE A 281 8.53 27.03 4.17
CA PHE A 281 9.50 27.02 3.10
C PHE A 281 8.96 27.66 1.82
N ASP A 282 9.89 28.19 1.01
CA ASP A 282 9.58 28.70 -0.32
C ASP A 282 9.29 27.54 -1.28
N VAL A 283 8.40 27.79 -2.26
CA VAL A 283 7.77 26.73 -3.05
C VAL A 283 8.21 26.84 -4.51
N PRO A 284 8.89 25.83 -5.06
CA PRO A 284 9.10 25.75 -6.50
C PRO A 284 7.75 25.56 -7.22
N VAL A 285 7.42 26.47 -8.12
CA VAL A 285 6.20 26.42 -8.93
C VAL A 285 6.53 26.67 -10.39
N SER A 286 6.08 25.75 -11.25
CA SER A 286 6.03 25.93 -12.70
C SER A 286 4.68 26.52 -13.08
N ILE A 287 4.71 27.60 -13.83
CA ILE A 287 3.54 28.35 -14.28
C ILE A 287 3.45 28.20 -15.79
N ASP A 288 2.36 27.64 -16.29
CA ASP A 288 2.04 27.57 -17.71
C ASP A 288 0.70 28.26 -17.97
N ILE A 289 0.69 29.21 -18.90
CA ILE A 289 -0.49 29.95 -19.32
C ILE A 289 -0.59 29.90 -20.84
N ASP A 290 -1.77 29.54 -21.34
CA ASP A 290 -2.14 29.59 -22.76
C ASP A 290 -3.41 30.45 -22.90
N SER A 291 -3.40 31.39 -23.83
CA SER A 291 -4.47 32.37 -24.02
C SER A 291 -4.85 32.52 -25.49
N SER A 292 -6.15 32.62 -25.75
CA SER A 292 -6.69 32.85 -27.09
C SER A 292 -6.31 34.21 -27.68
N GLU A 293 -6.03 35.20 -26.83
CA GLU A 293 -5.66 36.56 -27.20
C GLU A 293 -4.47 37.07 -26.39
N ASN A 294 -3.90 38.21 -26.78
CA ASN A 294 -2.77 38.80 -26.07
C ASN A 294 -3.15 39.22 -24.65
N ILE A 295 -2.34 38.82 -23.67
CA ILE A 295 -2.48 39.15 -22.25
C ILE A 295 -1.21 39.80 -21.72
N ASN A 296 -1.36 40.51 -20.61
CA ASN A 296 -0.28 41.02 -19.78
C ASN A 296 -0.27 40.24 -18.46
N ILE A 297 0.93 39.90 -18.00
CA ILE A 297 1.18 39.08 -16.82
C ILE A 297 2.13 39.84 -15.90
N TYR A 298 1.78 39.88 -14.61
CA TYR A 298 2.59 40.51 -13.58
C TYR A 298 2.74 39.55 -12.39
N ILE A 299 3.96 39.22 -12.01
CA ILE A 299 4.22 38.51 -10.75
C ILE A 299 4.47 39.56 -9.68
N VAL A 300 3.79 39.44 -8.54
CA VAL A 300 3.81 40.44 -7.47
C VAL A 300 4.05 39.82 -6.11
N SER A 301 4.58 40.62 -5.18
CA SER A 301 4.96 40.17 -3.83
C SER A 301 3.79 39.86 -2.91
N GLY A 302 2.56 40.23 -3.29
CA GLY A 302 1.39 40.04 -2.44
C GLY A 302 0.12 40.64 -3.00
N LYS A 303 -1.01 40.29 -2.37
CA LYS A 303 -2.34 40.82 -2.73
C LYS A 303 -2.45 42.34 -2.63
N GLU A 304 -1.72 42.97 -1.72
CA GLU A 304 -1.65 44.44 -1.63
C GLU A 304 -1.17 45.07 -2.95
N GLN A 305 -0.22 44.45 -3.66
CA GLN A 305 0.25 44.95 -4.95
C GLN A 305 -0.82 44.83 -6.03
N TYR A 306 -1.65 43.79 -5.97
CA TYR A 306 -2.83 43.68 -6.82
C TYR A 306 -3.88 44.75 -6.50
N ASP A 307 -4.12 45.05 -5.22
CA ASP A 307 -5.04 46.12 -4.83
C ASP A 307 -4.52 47.50 -5.28
N ASN A 308 -3.20 47.72 -5.24
CA ASN A 308 -2.54 48.91 -5.80
C ASN A 308 -2.70 48.97 -7.33
N PHE A 309 -2.47 47.85 -8.02
CA PHE A 309 -2.67 47.71 -9.46
C PHE A 309 -4.09 48.10 -9.89
N LEU A 310 -5.10 47.55 -9.21
CA LEU A 310 -6.51 47.87 -9.47
C LEU A 310 -6.86 49.34 -9.21
N SER A 311 -6.25 49.94 -8.19
CA SER A 311 -6.52 51.33 -7.79
C SER A 311 -5.72 52.35 -8.61
N ASN A 312 -4.98 51.92 -9.62
CA ASN A 312 -4.04 52.76 -10.37
C ASN A 312 -3.03 53.50 -9.47
N ARG A 313 -2.63 52.85 -8.37
CA ARG A 313 -1.57 53.28 -7.47
C ARG A 313 -0.25 52.64 -7.89
N ASN A 314 0.87 53.19 -7.41
CA ASN A 314 2.17 52.56 -7.61
C ASN A 314 2.17 51.16 -7.02
N TYR A 315 2.56 50.18 -7.84
CA TYR A 315 2.74 48.79 -7.44
C TYR A 315 4.13 48.34 -7.88
N ASN A 316 4.66 47.32 -7.20
CA ASN A 316 5.94 46.71 -7.54
C ASN A 316 5.69 45.32 -8.12
N SER A 317 6.10 45.12 -9.36
CA SER A 317 6.17 43.80 -10.00
C SER A 317 7.56 43.19 -9.84
N ILE A 318 7.60 41.89 -9.56
CA ILE A 318 8.81 41.06 -9.59
C ILE A 318 9.16 40.72 -11.04
N LEU A 319 8.12 40.48 -11.85
CA LEU A 319 8.22 40.19 -13.27
C LEU A 319 7.03 40.82 -13.99
N GLU A 320 7.27 41.33 -15.18
CA GLU A 320 6.25 41.88 -16.06
C GLU A 320 6.48 41.38 -17.49
N ILE A 321 5.45 40.79 -18.09
CA ILE A 321 5.45 40.29 -19.46
C ILE A 321 4.18 40.80 -20.13
N LYS A 322 4.31 41.43 -21.30
CA LYS A 322 3.18 42.06 -22.01
C LYS A 322 2.97 41.47 -23.38
N GLN A 323 1.72 41.53 -23.84
CA GLN A 323 1.32 41.17 -25.21
C GLN A 323 1.75 39.75 -25.61
N VAL A 324 1.61 38.79 -24.68
CA VAL A 324 1.92 37.38 -24.93
C VAL A 324 0.63 36.57 -25.02
N ARG A 325 0.68 35.44 -25.73
CA ARG A 325 -0.40 34.44 -25.74
C ARG A 325 -0.03 33.17 -24.97
N VAL A 326 1.27 32.91 -24.85
CA VAL A 326 1.81 31.77 -24.12
C VAL A 326 2.85 32.29 -23.13
N PHE A 327 2.80 31.80 -21.91
CA PHE A 327 3.79 32.07 -20.88
C PHE A 327 4.11 30.77 -20.15
N SER A 328 5.40 30.46 -20.03
CA SER A 328 5.88 29.31 -19.26
C SER A 328 7.10 29.73 -18.45
N ARG A 329 7.06 29.53 -17.13
CA ARG A 329 8.18 29.87 -16.25
C ARG A 329 8.14 29.07 -14.95
N ALA A 330 9.30 28.56 -14.53
CA ALA A 330 9.52 28.07 -13.18
C ALA A 330 10.07 29.20 -12.30
N ILE A 331 9.51 29.34 -11.10
CA ILE A 331 9.99 30.26 -10.06
C ILE A 331 10.03 29.57 -8.70
N ILE A 332 10.73 30.18 -7.75
CA ILE A 332 10.60 29.86 -6.32
C ILE A 332 9.68 30.91 -5.73
N ALA A 333 8.41 30.55 -5.51
CA ALA A 333 7.40 31.45 -4.97
C ALA A 333 7.57 31.58 -3.45
N LYS A 334 7.56 32.82 -2.97
CA LYS A 334 7.47 33.13 -1.55
C LYS A 334 6.02 33.22 -1.10
N LYS A 335 5.82 33.03 0.20
CA LYS A 335 4.49 33.07 0.81
C LYS A 335 3.79 34.39 0.52
N GLY A 336 2.59 34.31 -0.05
CA GLY A 336 1.79 35.48 -0.43
C GLY A 336 1.99 35.95 -1.87
N GLU A 337 3.06 35.54 -2.55
CA GLU A 337 3.31 35.92 -3.94
C GLU A 337 2.20 35.41 -4.87
N GLY A 338 1.90 36.21 -5.88
CA GLY A 338 0.81 35.95 -6.80
C GLY A 338 1.07 36.46 -8.20
N ILE A 339 0.14 36.13 -9.09
CA ILE A 339 0.15 36.48 -10.50
C ILE A 339 -1.12 37.27 -10.82
N ILE A 340 -0.92 38.42 -11.46
CA ILE A 340 -1.96 39.26 -12.04
C ILE A 340 -2.01 38.96 -13.53
N ILE A 341 -3.21 38.73 -14.06
CA ILE A 341 -3.45 38.46 -15.48
C ILE A 341 -4.48 39.46 -15.98
N GLN A 342 -4.13 40.17 -17.05
CA GLN A 342 -4.97 41.18 -17.66
C GLN A 342 -5.04 40.96 -19.17
N PRO A 343 -6.24 40.87 -19.79
CA PRO A 343 -6.37 40.88 -21.23
C PRO A 343 -5.89 42.21 -21.83
N GLY A 344 -5.37 42.17 -23.05
CA GLY A 344 -5.09 43.36 -23.84
C GLY A 344 -6.37 44.01 -24.34
N ASP A 345 -6.43 44.31 -25.64
CA ASP A 345 -7.57 45.04 -26.21
C ASP A 345 -8.84 44.18 -26.38
N LYS A 346 -8.69 42.85 -26.35
CA LYS A 346 -9.77 41.88 -26.57
C LYS A 346 -9.95 40.97 -25.37
N SER A 347 -11.20 40.54 -25.14
CA SER A 347 -11.51 39.46 -24.21
C SER A 347 -10.70 38.19 -24.55
N ALA A 348 -10.22 37.50 -23.51
CA ALA A 348 -9.34 36.34 -23.65
C ALA A 348 -9.88 35.15 -22.87
N LYS A 349 -9.84 33.97 -23.50
CA LYS A 349 -9.99 32.67 -22.82
C LYS A 349 -8.60 32.18 -22.45
N ILE A 350 -8.38 31.91 -21.17
CA ILE A 350 -7.05 31.69 -20.60
C ILE A 350 -7.07 30.37 -19.83
N ASN A 351 -6.19 29.46 -20.21
CA ASN A 351 -5.87 28.25 -19.44
C ASN A 351 -4.66 28.55 -18.56
N ILE A 352 -4.80 28.35 -17.24
CA ILE A 352 -3.76 28.58 -16.24
C ILE A 352 -3.44 27.24 -15.59
N ARG A 353 -2.15 26.92 -15.50
CA ARG A 353 -1.66 25.72 -14.85
C ARG A 353 -0.50 26.05 -13.93
N PHE A 354 -0.62 25.66 -12.67
CA PHE A 354 0.46 25.70 -11.69
C PHE A 354 0.84 24.26 -11.34
N ARG A 355 2.15 23.99 -11.29
CA ARG A 355 2.69 22.71 -10.84
C ARG A 355 3.76 22.92 -9.79
N TYR A 356 3.55 22.32 -8.62
CA TYR A 356 4.47 22.34 -7.49
C TYR A 356 5.42 21.12 -7.55
N THR A 357 6.69 21.28 -7.16
CA THR A 357 7.73 20.22 -7.28
C THR A 357 8.65 20.12 -6.09
#